data_AF-A0A8T6N5I8-F1
#
_entry.id   AF-A0A8T6N5I8-F1
#
_cell.length_a   1.000
_cell.length_b   1.000
_cell.length_c   1.000
_cell.angle_alpha   90.00
_cell.angle_beta   90.00
_cell.angle_gamma   90.00
#
_symmetry.space_group_name_H-M   'P 1'
#
loop_
_entity.id
_entity.type
_entity.pdbx_description
1 polymer ?
#
loop_
_entity_poly.entity_id
_entity_poly.type
_entity_poly.pdbx_seq_one_letter_code
_entity_poly.pdbx_strand_id
1 'polypeptide(L)'
;MISTEQTRQNLYDLLSVKNLNVVTRDAQGKETSDAGQADLFTFDYVAGEENNYGTVVVTITPEGMLEVFYGDRLGRSMESQDKADWYDFLYQLRHFARRNMMGFELKHMNKLKHAMKTMAAVTEGKYYGYKNTSYTKPTREAKLKIVHSRPIDEENGDARYRNVAKLYVETAEGERFKLPFTKLYAGRAMARHCSEGGVPYDEFGSHISETVGDIQVLEAFLRSAKGKEWTDAGADIMVEAGIRHLKALKKKVKKMIGRRGYREQLDAFSPQQEQEHTDTTDKIREMFTQTLLDQRIEEAIPVLNKLEARNSVMKEISEFESWADDTTALDLDEGFDPESFEGEVKNYEFAGDDGEPGYGGIYYTAMIDPDTGQVMIDPKSLKAYCDGNMYNKLSDEWCTEMVQPGGYEHEEAMQAAQEHAEQEWNQRDRNTPMEDQGLEEGRMKELAMDLDNLSDEEFEKKYQTKKSDWREGHKSLRQDPDQPVMISKDMKEQEVYEGPTRKDFQMVADLLKANPDEAKRKELAKDYCDKFAKMNPRFDKSRFMKACGINEDDMGEGNEFSHALAQAREQGKKEFEVDGKIYKVKESELDRIKFLSGL
;
A
#
# COMPACT_ATOMS: atom_id res chain seq x y z
N MET A 1 16.36 -15.43 16.14
CA MET A 1 15.18 -16.21 15.70
C MET A 1 14.51 -16.65 16.97
N ILE A 2 13.22 -16.36 17.17
CA ILE A 2 12.47 -17.09 18.21
C ILE A 2 12.50 -18.57 17.77
N SER A 3 12.81 -19.49 18.69
CA SER A 3 12.80 -20.92 18.39
C SER A 3 11.42 -21.31 17.88
N THR A 4 11.34 -22.13 16.84
CA THR A 4 10.05 -22.65 16.33
C THR A 4 9.26 -23.37 17.42
N GLU A 5 9.96 -24.01 18.36
CA GLU A 5 9.36 -24.64 19.54
C GLU A 5 8.71 -23.59 20.46
N GLN A 6 9.39 -22.47 20.70
CA GLN A 6 8.84 -21.37 21.51
C GLN A 6 7.64 -20.72 20.82
N THR A 7 7.66 -20.55 19.50
CA THR A 7 6.51 -20.01 18.77
C THR A 7 5.31 -20.96 18.82
N ARG A 8 5.53 -22.29 18.78
CA ARG A 8 4.46 -23.29 18.93
C ARG A 8 3.89 -23.29 20.34
N GLN A 9 4.74 -23.18 21.36
CA GLN A 9 4.30 -23.04 22.74
C GLN A 9 3.45 -21.78 22.93
N ASN A 10 3.93 -20.63 22.45
CA ASN A 10 3.19 -19.37 22.53
C ASN A 10 1.86 -19.42 21.76
N LEU A 11 1.78 -20.17 20.66
CA LEU A 11 0.53 -20.38 19.92
C LEU A 11 -0.44 -21.25 20.75
N TYR A 12 0.05 -22.31 21.38
CA TYR A 12 -0.74 -23.14 22.28
C TYR A 12 -1.32 -22.33 23.44
N ASP A 13 -0.48 -21.51 24.08
CA ASP A 13 -0.88 -20.65 25.20
C ASP A 13 -1.95 -19.63 24.77
N LEU A 14 -1.85 -19.07 23.56
CA LEU A 14 -2.87 -18.17 23.01
C LEU A 14 -4.21 -18.88 22.79
N LEU A 15 -4.17 -20.11 22.27
CA LEU A 15 -5.38 -20.89 22.00
C LEU A 15 -6.05 -21.40 23.28
N SER A 16 -5.27 -21.75 24.31
CA SER A 16 -5.79 -22.23 25.59
C SER A 16 -6.43 -21.11 26.42
N VAL A 17 -5.90 -19.88 26.37
CA VAL A 17 -6.51 -18.70 27.02
C VAL A 17 -7.93 -18.41 26.49
N LYS A 18 -8.22 -18.81 25.25
CA LYS A 18 -9.56 -18.68 24.65
C LYS A 18 -10.53 -19.80 25.05
N ASN A 19 -10.14 -20.68 25.97
CA ASN A 19 -10.93 -21.81 26.43
C ASN A 19 -11.32 -22.77 25.29
N LEU A 20 -10.53 -22.80 24.22
CA LEU A 20 -10.69 -23.73 23.11
C LEU A 20 -10.07 -25.05 23.55
N ASN A 21 -10.83 -26.14 23.51
CA ASN A 21 -10.34 -27.49 23.85
C ASN A 21 -9.33 -27.97 22.79
N VAL A 22 -8.09 -27.48 22.88
CA VAL A 22 -7.04 -27.68 21.88
C VAL A 22 -6.38 -29.03 22.06
N VAL A 23 -6.43 -29.84 21.00
CA VAL A 23 -5.70 -31.10 20.86
C VAL A 23 -4.48 -30.87 19.98
N THR A 24 -3.30 -31.11 20.56
CA THR A 24 -2.01 -31.04 19.86
C THR A 24 -1.69 -32.37 19.19
N ARG A 25 -1.30 -32.31 17.91
CA ARG A 25 -0.93 -33.49 17.10
C ARG A 25 0.37 -33.29 16.34
N ASP A 26 1.07 -34.39 16.08
CA ASP A 26 2.27 -34.44 15.26
C ASP A 26 1.94 -34.47 13.75
N ALA A 27 2.95 -34.38 12.88
CA ALA A 27 2.79 -34.48 11.42
C ALA A 27 2.14 -35.79 10.92
N GLN A 28 2.10 -36.84 11.74
CA GLN A 28 1.44 -38.12 11.44
C GLN A 28 -0.02 -38.15 11.93
N GLY A 29 -0.48 -37.10 12.61
CA GLY A 29 -1.82 -36.97 13.17
C GLY A 29 -2.00 -37.66 14.52
N LYS A 30 -0.91 -38.11 15.16
CA LYS A 30 -0.95 -38.71 16.50
C LYS A 30 -0.91 -37.61 17.55
N GLU A 31 -1.68 -37.80 18.62
CA GLU A 31 -1.74 -36.84 19.73
C GLU A 31 -0.41 -36.78 20.49
N THR A 32 0.02 -35.56 20.80
CA THR A 32 1.27 -35.29 21.53
C THR A 32 0.96 -34.49 22.79
N SER A 33 1.61 -34.81 23.90
CA SER A 33 1.51 -34.07 25.16
C SER A 33 2.41 -32.83 25.21
N ASP A 34 3.39 -32.73 24.29
CA ASP A 34 4.31 -31.59 24.21
C ASP A 34 3.88 -30.63 23.09
N ALA A 35 3.49 -29.42 23.48
CA ALA A 35 3.06 -28.37 22.56
C ALA A 35 4.20 -27.77 21.73
N GLY A 36 5.45 -27.82 22.21
CA GLY A 36 6.61 -27.37 21.44
C GLY A 36 6.92 -28.25 20.23
N GLN A 37 6.59 -29.54 20.31
CA GLN A 37 6.75 -30.53 19.24
C GLN A 37 5.48 -30.71 18.39
N ALA A 38 4.40 -29.99 18.67
CA ALA A 38 3.17 -30.09 17.92
C ALA A 38 3.29 -29.44 16.52
N ASP A 39 2.83 -30.14 15.49
CA ASP A 39 2.74 -29.62 14.13
C ASP A 39 1.33 -29.13 13.79
N LEU A 40 0.33 -29.63 14.52
CA LEU A 40 -1.09 -29.36 14.30
C LEU A 40 -1.78 -29.04 15.62
N PHE A 41 -2.56 -27.96 15.62
CA PHE A 41 -3.45 -27.57 16.71
C PHE A 41 -4.88 -27.71 16.22
N THR A 42 -5.62 -28.67 16.76
CA THR A 42 -7.00 -28.95 16.36
C THR A 42 -7.95 -28.62 17.50
N PHE A 43 -9.02 -27.89 17.23
CA PHE A 43 -10.08 -27.61 18.19
C PHE A 43 -11.40 -27.40 17.46
N ASP A 44 -12.52 -27.61 18.15
CA ASP A 44 -13.83 -27.19 17.65
C ASP A 44 -14.10 -25.75 18.09
N TYR A 45 -14.56 -24.91 17.16
CA TYR A 45 -14.91 -23.53 17.46
C TYR A 45 -16.36 -23.47 17.93
N VAL A 46 -16.52 -23.17 19.22
CA VAL A 46 -17.81 -22.97 19.88
C VAL A 46 -17.94 -21.49 20.20
N ALA A 47 -19.01 -20.84 19.74
CA ALA A 47 -19.33 -19.47 20.15
C ALA A 47 -20.50 -19.50 21.15
N GLY A 48 -20.43 -18.66 22.18
CA GLY A 48 -21.35 -18.73 23.32
C GLY A 48 -21.20 -20.04 24.13
N GLU A 49 -22.28 -20.44 24.81
CA GLU A 49 -22.30 -21.65 25.65
C GLU A 49 -22.70 -22.94 24.90
N GLU A 50 -23.33 -22.88 23.71
CA GLU A 50 -23.88 -24.08 23.04
C GLU A 50 -23.67 -24.21 21.51
N ASN A 51 -23.20 -23.18 20.79
CA ASN A 51 -23.17 -23.23 19.32
C ASN A 51 -21.81 -23.70 18.77
N ASN A 52 -21.68 -24.99 18.44
CA ASN A 52 -20.51 -25.55 17.77
C ASN A 52 -20.59 -25.36 16.24
N TYR A 53 -19.67 -24.56 15.70
CA TYR A 53 -19.58 -24.23 14.28
C TYR A 53 -18.64 -25.14 13.48
N GLY A 54 -17.90 -26.02 14.18
CA GLY A 54 -17.09 -27.09 13.61
C GLY A 54 -15.60 -26.93 13.86
N THR A 55 -14.85 -27.88 13.30
CA THR A 55 -13.42 -28.04 13.58
C THR A 55 -12.55 -27.03 12.84
N VAL A 56 -11.60 -26.46 13.57
CA VAL A 56 -10.53 -25.59 13.07
C VAL A 56 -9.19 -26.30 13.30
N VAL A 57 -8.33 -26.25 12.30
CA VAL A 57 -6.96 -26.77 12.38
C VAL A 57 -5.98 -25.66 12.07
N VAL A 58 -5.06 -25.37 12.99
CA VAL A 58 -3.99 -24.38 12.82
C VAL A 58 -2.65 -25.11 12.71
N THR A 59 -1.80 -24.66 11.77
CA THR A 59 -0.46 -25.21 11.60
C THR A 59 0.54 -24.13 11.21
N ILE A 60 1.81 -24.33 11.58
CA ILE A 60 2.92 -23.46 11.23
C ILE A 60 3.84 -24.22 10.28
N THR A 61 3.97 -23.70 9.05
CA THR A 61 4.88 -24.28 8.05
C THR A 61 6.35 -23.97 8.36
N PRO A 62 7.29 -24.81 7.88
CA PRO A 62 8.73 -24.51 7.98
C PRO A 62 9.15 -23.19 7.32
N GLU A 63 8.38 -22.72 6.33
CA GLU A 63 8.60 -21.45 5.65
C GLU A 63 8.16 -20.21 6.46
N GLY A 64 7.60 -20.41 7.67
CA GLY A 64 7.12 -19.33 8.52
C GLY A 64 5.76 -18.78 8.07
N MET A 65 4.86 -19.64 7.60
CA MET A 65 3.46 -19.29 7.36
C MET A 65 2.56 -19.99 8.39
N LEU A 66 1.69 -19.22 9.04
CA LEU A 66 0.60 -19.73 9.87
C LEU A 66 -0.63 -19.95 8.98
N GLU A 67 -1.07 -21.20 8.89
CA GLU A 67 -2.20 -21.61 8.06
C GLU A 67 -3.37 -22.03 8.96
N VAL A 68 -4.54 -21.45 8.73
CA VAL A 68 -5.78 -21.79 9.44
C VAL A 68 -6.73 -22.49 8.48
N PHE A 69 -7.10 -23.72 8.81
CA PHE A 69 -8.06 -24.54 8.08
C PHE A 69 -9.40 -24.56 8.80
N TYR A 70 -10.47 -24.20 8.11
CA TYR A 70 -11.83 -24.22 8.65
C TYR A 70 -12.85 -24.75 7.60
N GLY A 71 -13.99 -25.24 8.09
CA GLY A 71 -15.09 -25.73 7.24
C GLY A 71 -16.08 -24.63 6.84
N ASP A 72 -16.95 -24.92 5.88
CA ASP A 72 -17.89 -23.94 5.30
C ASP A 72 -18.87 -23.32 6.30
N ARG A 73 -19.14 -23.97 7.45
CA ARG A 73 -20.06 -23.46 8.48
C ARG A 73 -19.50 -22.23 9.20
N LEU A 74 -18.17 -22.16 9.32
CA LEU A 74 -17.47 -21.03 9.93
C LEU A 74 -17.44 -19.85 8.95
N GLY A 75 -18.03 -18.74 9.36
CA GLY A 75 -18.16 -17.49 8.61
C GLY A 75 -19.41 -17.37 7.73
N ARG A 76 -19.89 -18.46 7.09
CA ARG A 76 -21.05 -18.38 6.17
C ARG A 76 -22.40 -18.64 6.84
N SER A 77 -22.46 -19.60 7.76
CA SER A 77 -23.70 -20.01 8.44
C SER A 77 -23.68 -19.68 9.93
N MET A 78 -22.89 -18.68 10.33
CA MET A 78 -22.80 -18.21 11.71
C MET A 78 -23.85 -17.14 11.97
N GLU A 79 -24.38 -17.10 13.19
CA GLU A 79 -25.19 -15.98 13.65
C GLU A 79 -24.35 -14.69 13.69
N SER A 80 -25.00 -13.53 13.55
CA SER A 80 -24.32 -12.24 13.37
C SER A 80 -23.34 -11.91 14.50
N GLN A 81 -23.67 -12.29 15.74
CA GLN A 81 -22.80 -12.08 16.89
C GLN A 81 -21.58 -13.02 16.87
N ASP A 82 -21.82 -14.32 16.74
CA ASP A 82 -20.78 -15.35 16.70
C ASP A 82 -19.81 -15.17 15.51
N LYS A 83 -20.32 -14.62 14.40
CA LYS A 83 -19.53 -14.27 13.22
C LYS A 83 -18.52 -13.16 13.52
N ALA A 84 -18.89 -12.17 14.33
CA ALA A 84 -17.98 -11.10 14.74
C ALA A 84 -16.85 -11.66 15.60
N ASP A 85 -17.19 -12.49 16.60
CA ASP A 85 -16.20 -13.14 17.48
C ASP A 85 -15.22 -14.01 16.69
N TRP A 86 -15.71 -14.71 15.66
CA TRP A 86 -14.86 -15.49 14.77
C TRP A 86 -13.87 -14.62 13.99
N TYR A 87 -14.29 -13.46 13.47
CA TYR A 87 -13.39 -12.56 12.77
C TYR A 87 -12.36 -11.92 13.72
N ASP A 88 -12.74 -11.59 14.95
CA ASP A 88 -11.82 -11.09 15.97
C ASP A 88 -10.78 -12.15 16.34
N PHE A 89 -11.18 -13.42 16.42
CA PHE A 89 -10.26 -14.54 16.60
C PHE A 89 -9.28 -14.66 15.43
N LEU A 90 -9.75 -14.59 14.18
CA LEU A 90 -8.87 -14.59 13.00
C LEU A 90 -7.92 -13.39 12.98
N TYR A 91 -8.37 -12.22 13.43
CA TYR A 91 -7.54 -11.03 13.56
C TYR A 91 -6.41 -11.24 14.58
N GLN A 92 -6.70 -11.86 15.72
CA GLN A 92 -5.69 -12.18 16.74
C GLN A 92 -4.65 -13.17 16.20
N LEU A 93 -5.06 -14.21 15.48
CA LEU A 93 -4.12 -15.15 14.85
C LEU A 93 -3.24 -14.46 13.78
N ARG A 94 -3.81 -13.53 13.00
CA ARG A 94 -3.05 -12.74 12.04
C ARG A 94 -2.04 -11.82 12.74
N HIS A 95 -2.42 -11.20 13.85
CA HIS A 95 -1.53 -10.34 14.63
C HIS A 95 -0.41 -11.15 15.30
N PHE A 96 -0.73 -12.34 15.81
CA PHE A 96 0.25 -13.30 16.31
C PHE A 96 1.26 -13.68 15.23
N ALA A 97 0.80 -14.00 14.01
CA ALA A 97 1.68 -14.30 12.89
C ALA A 97 2.61 -13.12 12.58
N ARG A 98 2.08 -11.89 12.46
CA ARG A 98 2.87 -10.68 12.20
C ARG A 98 3.92 -10.40 13.28
N ARG A 99 3.56 -10.48 14.56
CA ARG A 99 4.52 -10.31 15.68
C ARG A 99 5.67 -11.30 15.63
N ASN A 100 5.41 -12.51 15.15
CA ASN A 100 6.42 -13.56 14.98
C ASN A 100 7.10 -13.56 13.60
N MET A 101 6.91 -12.51 12.78
CA MET A 101 7.42 -12.39 11.40
C MET A 101 6.98 -13.55 10.48
N MET A 102 5.81 -14.13 10.75
CA MET A 102 5.20 -15.17 9.94
C MET A 102 4.15 -14.58 8.98
N GLY A 103 3.96 -15.22 7.82
CA GLY A 103 2.81 -14.96 6.98
C GLY A 103 1.55 -15.64 7.53
N PHE A 104 0.38 -15.26 7.01
CA PHE A 104 -0.92 -15.74 7.47
C PHE A 104 -1.78 -16.12 6.27
N GLU A 105 -2.36 -17.31 6.27
CA GLU A 105 -3.24 -17.77 5.20
C GLU A 105 -4.46 -18.53 5.75
N LEU A 106 -5.61 -18.26 5.14
CA LEU A 106 -6.87 -18.95 5.39
C LEU A 106 -7.12 -20.00 4.31
N LYS A 107 -7.40 -21.23 4.71
CA LYS A 107 -7.63 -22.35 3.79
C LYS A 107 -8.92 -23.10 4.16
N HIS A 108 -9.59 -23.62 3.14
CA HIS A 108 -10.72 -24.51 3.36
C HIS A 108 -10.25 -25.88 3.86
N MET A 109 -11.01 -26.52 4.74
CA MET A 109 -10.70 -27.83 5.35
C MET A 109 -10.31 -28.91 4.33
N ASN A 110 -10.93 -28.93 3.15
CA ASN A 110 -10.62 -29.89 2.07
C ASN A 110 -9.15 -29.83 1.59
N LYS A 111 -8.45 -28.72 1.83
CA LYS A 111 -7.02 -28.56 1.47
C LYS A 111 -6.07 -29.15 2.52
N LEU A 112 -6.56 -29.48 3.72
CA LEU A 112 -5.73 -29.99 4.83
C LEU A 112 -4.97 -31.25 4.44
N LYS A 113 -5.62 -32.21 3.76
CA LYS A 113 -4.97 -33.44 3.28
C LYS A 113 -3.77 -33.17 2.36
N HIS A 114 -3.88 -32.15 1.50
CA HIS A 114 -2.78 -31.75 0.61
C HIS A 114 -1.68 -31.01 1.37
N ALA A 115 -2.04 -30.16 2.34
CA ALA A 115 -1.09 -29.49 3.21
C ALA A 115 -0.30 -30.51 4.05
N MET A 116 -0.98 -31.48 4.69
CA MET A 116 -0.35 -32.57 5.44
C MET A 116 0.57 -33.44 4.58
N LYS A 117 0.11 -33.83 3.38
CA LYS A 117 0.95 -34.56 2.42
C LYS A 117 2.18 -33.75 2.01
N THR A 118 2.05 -32.43 1.90
CA THR A 118 3.17 -31.54 1.58
C THR A 118 4.13 -31.42 2.75
N MET A 119 3.63 -31.26 3.98
CA MET A 119 4.46 -31.22 5.19
C MET A 119 5.26 -32.51 5.38
N ALA A 120 4.60 -33.67 5.31
CA ALA A 120 5.25 -34.99 5.37
C ALA A 120 6.23 -35.26 4.20
N ALA A 121 5.90 -34.81 2.99
CA ALA A 121 6.81 -34.94 1.84
C ALA A 121 7.98 -33.95 1.86
N VAL A 122 7.81 -32.80 2.52
CA VAL A 122 8.86 -31.79 2.71
C VAL A 122 9.85 -32.22 3.78
N THR A 123 9.41 -32.97 4.80
CA THR A 123 10.27 -33.47 5.88
C THR A 123 11.06 -34.72 5.49
N GLU A 124 10.49 -35.69 4.75
CA GLU A 124 11.18 -36.99 4.53
C GLU A 124 11.51 -37.33 3.05
N GLY A 125 11.06 -36.52 2.07
CA GLY A 125 10.98 -37.00 0.69
C GLY A 125 12.00 -36.51 -0.34
N LYS A 126 12.90 -35.55 -0.06
CA LYS A 126 13.65 -34.85 -1.13
C LYS A 126 15.11 -35.25 -1.31
N TYR A 127 15.72 -35.83 -0.29
CA TYR A 127 17.15 -36.14 -0.27
C TYR A 127 17.40 -37.58 0.12
N TYR A 128 18.46 -38.17 -0.41
CA TYR A 128 18.90 -39.52 -0.08
C TYR A 128 20.42 -39.55 0.01
N GLY A 129 21.01 -40.50 0.72
CA GLY A 129 22.46 -40.65 0.76
C GLY A 129 22.97 -41.21 2.07
N TYR A 130 24.23 -40.94 2.34
CA TYR A 130 24.97 -41.42 3.50
C TYR A 130 25.04 -40.35 4.59
N LYS A 131 25.57 -40.70 5.77
CA LYS A 131 25.68 -39.79 6.92
C LYS A 131 26.45 -38.50 6.60
N ASN A 132 27.51 -38.56 5.80
CA ASN A 132 28.35 -37.39 5.46
C ASN A 132 28.01 -36.76 4.11
N THR A 133 27.16 -37.40 3.31
CA THR A 133 26.85 -36.94 1.95
C THR A 133 25.41 -37.23 1.58
N SER A 134 24.67 -36.18 1.21
CA SER A 134 23.30 -36.29 0.71
C SER A 134 23.24 -35.91 -0.77
N TYR A 135 22.25 -36.41 -1.47
CA TYR A 135 21.96 -36.14 -2.87
C TYR A 135 20.50 -35.72 -3.00
N THR A 136 20.21 -34.80 -3.91
CA THR A 136 18.82 -34.60 -4.37
C THR A 136 18.35 -35.82 -5.13
N LYS A 137 17.09 -36.25 -4.94
CA LYS A 137 16.50 -37.39 -5.67
C LYS A 137 16.83 -37.32 -7.17
N PRO A 138 17.14 -38.47 -7.81
CA PRO A 138 17.57 -38.48 -9.20
C PRO A 138 16.40 -38.01 -10.08
N THR A 139 16.47 -36.78 -10.56
CA THR A 139 15.88 -36.43 -11.84
C THR A 139 16.74 -37.06 -12.93
N ARG A 140 16.19 -37.25 -14.14
CA ARG A 140 16.91 -37.73 -15.33
C ARG A 140 17.97 -36.71 -15.83
N GLU A 141 18.35 -35.78 -14.96
CA GLU A 141 19.02 -34.50 -15.20
C GLU A 141 20.12 -34.30 -14.12
N ALA A 142 20.80 -33.16 -14.12
CA ALA A 142 21.90 -32.88 -13.19
C ALA A 142 21.50 -33.05 -11.71
N LYS A 143 22.40 -33.60 -10.90
CA LYS A 143 22.18 -33.92 -9.49
C LYS A 143 22.95 -32.97 -8.58
N LEU A 144 22.34 -32.56 -7.47
CA LEU A 144 23.03 -31.81 -6.43
C LEU A 144 23.56 -32.77 -5.37
N LYS A 145 24.89 -32.81 -5.22
CA LYS A 145 25.59 -33.50 -4.15
C LYS A 145 25.91 -32.52 -3.02
N ILE A 146 25.51 -32.89 -1.82
CA ILE A 146 25.62 -32.11 -0.59
C ILE A 146 26.63 -32.83 0.31
N VAL A 147 27.66 -32.12 0.74
CA VAL A 147 28.63 -32.63 1.72
C VAL A 147 28.38 -31.93 3.05
N HIS A 148 28.19 -32.72 4.10
CA HIS A 148 27.91 -32.23 5.46
C HIS A 148 29.21 -32.04 6.24
N SER A 149 29.22 -31.05 7.13
CA SER A 149 30.33 -30.79 8.07
C SER A 149 30.34 -31.76 9.24
N ARG A 150 29.17 -32.32 9.59
CA ARG A 150 29.00 -33.34 10.64
C ARG A 150 28.21 -34.52 10.06
N PRO A 151 28.45 -35.75 10.55
CA PRO A 151 27.62 -36.89 10.22
C PRO A 151 26.16 -36.62 10.61
N ILE A 152 25.24 -36.85 9.68
CA ILE A 152 23.80 -36.75 9.91
C ILE A 152 23.36 -37.94 10.74
N ASP A 153 22.59 -37.66 11.78
CA ASP A 153 21.94 -38.65 12.61
C ASP A 153 20.43 -38.70 12.35
N GLU A 154 20.04 -39.53 11.38
CA GLU A 154 18.63 -39.67 10.97
C GLU A 154 17.74 -40.24 12.08
N GLU A 155 18.30 -40.98 13.04
CA GLU A 155 17.56 -41.55 14.17
C GLU A 155 17.09 -40.46 15.15
N ASN A 156 17.91 -39.42 15.32
CA ASN A 156 17.60 -38.24 16.12
C ASN A 156 16.87 -37.13 15.31
N GLY A 157 16.43 -37.42 14.09
CA GLY A 157 15.70 -36.47 13.26
C GLY A 157 16.55 -35.36 12.66
N ASP A 158 17.88 -35.54 12.55
CA ASP A 158 18.73 -34.52 11.94
C ASP A 158 18.41 -34.33 10.45
N ALA A 159 18.09 -33.09 10.12
CA ALA A 159 17.73 -32.73 8.75
C ALA A 159 18.94 -32.72 7.82
N ARG A 160 18.82 -33.42 6.68
CA ARG A 160 19.80 -33.46 5.57
C ARG A 160 20.04 -32.12 4.86
N TYR A 161 19.38 -31.05 5.29
CA TYR A 161 19.62 -29.70 4.80
C TYR A 161 20.41 -28.82 5.80
N ARG A 162 20.70 -29.35 6.99
CA ARG A 162 21.52 -28.68 8.02
C ARG A 162 23.01 -28.98 7.79
N ASN A 163 23.86 -28.14 8.41
CA ASN A 163 25.31 -28.34 8.51
C ASN A 163 26.02 -28.57 7.16
N VAL A 164 25.57 -27.91 6.08
CA VAL A 164 26.15 -28.03 4.73
C VAL A 164 27.54 -27.39 4.68
N ALA A 165 28.57 -28.18 4.37
CA ALA A 165 29.94 -27.72 4.22
C ALA A 165 30.27 -27.33 2.77
N LYS A 166 29.88 -28.16 1.80
CA LYS A 166 30.18 -27.96 0.38
C LYS A 166 29.04 -28.48 -0.50
N LEU A 167 28.81 -27.81 -1.63
CA LEU A 167 27.85 -28.22 -2.64
C LEU A 167 28.57 -28.52 -3.96
N TYR A 168 28.12 -29.56 -4.64
CA TYR A 168 28.60 -29.95 -5.95
C TYR A 168 27.42 -30.23 -6.88
N VAL A 169 27.51 -29.80 -8.14
CA VAL A 169 26.58 -30.20 -9.20
C VAL A 169 27.25 -31.29 -10.02
N GLU A 170 26.55 -32.41 -10.18
CA GLU A 170 26.93 -33.53 -11.05
C GLU A 170 26.07 -33.47 -12.32
N THR A 171 26.69 -33.31 -13.49
CA THR A 171 25.99 -33.29 -14.78
C THR A 171 25.51 -34.69 -15.18
N ALA A 172 24.68 -34.78 -16.22
CA ALA A 172 24.23 -36.08 -16.74
C ALA A 172 25.38 -36.96 -17.25
N GLU A 173 26.49 -36.33 -17.67
CA GLU A 173 27.71 -36.98 -18.14
C GLU A 173 28.64 -37.44 -16.98
N GLY A 174 28.28 -37.08 -15.74
CA GLY A 174 29.04 -37.45 -14.53
C GLY A 174 30.13 -36.46 -14.15
N GLU A 175 30.27 -35.34 -14.86
CA GLU A 175 31.18 -34.26 -14.47
C GLU A 175 30.72 -33.62 -13.18
N ARG A 176 31.66 -33.24 -12.32
CA ARG A 176 31.36 -32.68 -10.99
C ARG A 176 31.99 -31.33 -10.81
N PHE A 177 31.15 -30.32 -10.61
CA PHE A 177 31.56 -28.95 -10.38
C PHE A 177 31.28 -28.53 -8.94
N LYS A 178 32.28 -27.96 -8.26
CA LYS A 178 32.12 -27.39 -6.92
C LYS A 178 31.49 -26.01 -7.03
N LEU A 179 30.43 -25.75 -6.26
CA LEU A 179 29.81 -24.44 -6.21
C LEU A 179 30.54 -23.50 -5.24
N PRO A 180 30.56 -22.18 -5.49
CA PRO A 180 31.20 -21.20 -4.63
C PRO A 180 30.39 -20.88 -3.36
N PHE A 181 29.19 -21.44 -3.21
CA PHE A 181 28.29 -21.20 -2.08
C PHE A 181 27.74 -22.50 -1.49
N THR A 182 27.22 -22.41 -0.26
CA THR A 182 26.66 -23.55 0.49
C THR A 182 25.13 -23.53 0.60
N LYS A 183 24.47 -22.50 0.07
CA LYS A 183 23.02 -22.33 0.14
C LYS A 183 22.30 -23.32 -0.78
N LEU A 184 21.45 -24.18 -0.22
CA LEU A 184 20.80 -25.28 -0.97
C LEU A 184 19.84 -24.82 -2.07
N TYR A 185 19.08 -23.74 -1.85
CA TYR A 185 18.16 -23.23 -2.86
C TYR A 185 18.92 -22.73 -4.11
N ALA A 186 20.08 -22.10 -3.90
CA ALA A 186 20.98 -21.69 -4.97
C ALA A 186 21.59 -22.90 -5.69
N GLY A 187 21.98 -23.94 -4.93
CA GLY A 187 22.49 -25.18 -5.52
C GLY A 187 21.46 -25.88 -6.40
N ARG A 188 20.17 -25.84 -6.02
CA ARG A 188 19.06 -26.35 -6.83
C ARG A 188 18.84 -25.53 -8.10
N ALA A 189 18.96 -24.20 -8.03
CA ALA A 189 18.88 -23.34 -9.20
C ALA A 189 20.02 -23.64 -10.19
N MET A 190 21.25 -23.81 -9.68
CA MET A 190 22.39 -24.20 -10.51
C MET A 190 22.24 -25.62 -11.10
N ALA A 191 21.71 -26.56 -10.33
CA ALA A 191 21.41 -27.90 -10.85
C ALA A 191 20.34 -27.83 -11.96
N ARG A 192 19.34 -26.94 -11.87
CA ARG A 192 18.37 -26.70 -12.96
C ARG A 192 19.05 -26.13 -14.20
N HIS A 193 19.95 -25.17 -14.04
CA HIS A 193 20.72 -24.61 -15.13
C HIS A 193 21.55 -25.69 -15.87
N CYS A 194 22.27 -26.53 -15.12
CA CYS A 194 22.99 -27.68 -15.68
C CYS A 194 22.07 -28.74 -16.31
N SER A 195 20.83 -28.83 -15.84
CA SER A 195 19.84 -29.74 -16.42
C SER A 195 19.27 -29.26 -17.75
N GLU A 196 19.27 -27.95 -18.01
CA GLU A 196 18.82 -27.37 -19.27
C GLU A 196 19.99 -27.19 -20.27
N GLY A 197 21.19 -27.71 -19.95
CA GLY A 197 22.35 -27.75 -20.84
C GLY A 197 23.44 -26.71 -20.56
N GLY A 198 23.30 -25.90 -19.51
CA GLY A 198 24.32 -24.94 -19.10
C GLY A 198 25.43 -25.54 -18.23
N VAL A 199 26.46 -24.76 -17.94
CA VAL A 199 27.55 -25.13 -17.03
C VAL A 199 27.74 -24.07 -15.95
N PRO A 200 28.17 -24.40 -14.72
CA PRO A 200 28.23 -23.42 -13.63
C PRO A 200 29.13 -22.20 -13.87
N TYR A 201 30.00 -22.28 -14.88
CA TYR A 201 30.95 -21.24 -15.25
C TYR A 201 30.65 -20.59 -16.62
N ASP A 202 29.47 -20.86 -17.21
CA ASP A 202 29.02 -20.07 -18.36
C ASP A 202 28.54 -18.68 -17.89
N GLU A 203 28.15 -17.81 -18.83
CA GLU A 203 27.72 -16.44 -18.54
C GLU A 203 26.54 -16.41 -17.55
N PHE A 204 25.55 -17.29 -17.73
CA PHE A 204 24.36 -17.32 -16.89
C PHE A 204 24.62 -18.03 -15.54
N GLY A 205 25.42 -19.08 -15.52
CA GLY A 205 25.90 -19.75 -14.31
C GLY A 205 26.76 -18.83 -13.43
N SER A 206 27.57 -17.99 -14.06
CA SER A 206 28.33 -16.92 -13.39
C SER A 206 27.38 -15.88 -12.79
N HIS A 207 26.37 -15.43 -13.55
CA HIS A 207 25.33 -14.52 -13.04
C HIS A 207 24.56 -15.10 -11.84
N ILE A 208 24.20 -16.39 -11.86
CA ILE A 208 23.58 -17.06 -10.71
C ILE A 208 24.52 -17.05 -9.50
N SER A 209 25.81 -17.30 -9.72
CA SER A 209 26.81 -17.33 -8.65
C SER A 209 27.04 -15.95 -8.03
N GLU A 210 27.12 -14.90 -8.85
CA GLU A 210 27.20 -13.50 -8.43
C GLU A 210 25.96 -13.07 -7.65
N THR A 211 24.76 -13.33 -8.19
CA THR A 211 23.49 -13.02 -7.51
C THR A 211 23.42 -13.68 -6.12
N VAL A 212 23.99 -14.87 -5.97
CA VAL A 212 24.04 -15.58 -4.68
C VAL A 212 25.14 -15.04 -3.76
N GLY A 213 26.22 -14.51 -4.33
CA GLY A 213 27.24 -13.72 -3.63
C GLY A 213 26.62 -12.45 -3.02
N ASP A 214 25.91 -11.67 -3.83
CA ASP A 214 25.18 -10.46 -3.39
C ASP A 214 24.23 -10.75 -2.23
N ILE A 215 23.50 -11.88 -2.30
CA ILE A 215 22.63 -12.31 -1.20
C ILE A 215 23.43 -12.56 0.09
N GLN A 216 24.64 -13.15 0.02
CA GLN A 216 25.45 -13.42 1.21
C GLN A 216 25.99 -12.14 1.84
N VAL A 217 26.44 -11.22 1.00
CA VAL A 217 26.93 -9.90 1.40
C VAL A 217 25.80 -9.10 2.07
N LEU A 218 24.63 -9.01 1.43
CA LEU A 218 23.46 -8.35 2.03
C LEU A 218 22.98 -9.05 3.31
N GLU A 219 23.04 -10.39 3.39
CA GLU A 219 22.74 -11.10 4.65
C GLU A 219 23.75 -10.78 5.75
N ALA A 220 25.03 -10.55 5.44
CA ALA A 220 26.04 -10.13 6.40
C ALA A 220 25.82 -8.69 6.85
N PHE A 221 25.58 -7.77 5.90
CA PHE A 221 25.23 -6.38 6.16
C PHE A 221 24.01 -6.26 7.07
N LEU A 222 22.89 -6.87 6.71
CA LEU A 222 21.66 -6.78 7.51
C LEU A 222 21.79 -7.41 8.89
N ARG A 223 22.70 -8.38 9.07
CA ARG A 223 23.03 -8.90 10.41
C ARG A 223 23.83 -7.91 11.25
N SER A 224 24.72 -7.14 10.63
CA SER A 224 25.51 -6.09 11.30
C SER A 224 24.69 -4.83 11.58
N ALA A 225 23.77 -4.49 10.67
CA ALA A 225 22.87 -3.34 10.80
C ALA A 225 21.72 -3.57 11.80
N LYS A 226 21.36 -4.82 12.07
CA LYS A 226 20.25 -5.15 12.96
C LYS A 226 20.55 -4.74 14.41
N GLY A 227 19.72 -3.87 14.96
CA GLY A 227 19.80 -3.45 16.37
C GLY A 227 20.83 -2.34 16.62
N LYS A 228 21.36 -1.72 15.57
CA LYS A 228 22.05 -0.43 15.66
C LYS A 228 21.03 0.66 15.35
N GLU A 229 21.06 1.71 16.15
CA GLU A 229 20.38 2.98 15.81
C GLU A 229 21.35 3.77 14.95
N TRP A 230 20.90 4.17 13.77
CA TRP A 230 21.68 5.01 12.88
C TRP A 230 21.35 6.47 13.18
N THR A 231 22.37 7.31 13.24
CA THR A 231 22.22 8.75 13.47
C THR A 231 21.71 9.49 12.23
N ASP A 232 21.92 8.89 11.06
CA ASP A 232 21.51 9.40 9.76
C ASP A 232 20.22 8.71 9.30
N ALA A 233 19.18 9.50 9.00
CA ALA A 233 17.91 9.03 8.47
C ALA A 233 18.09 8.29 7.11
N GLY A 234 19.11 8.67 6.33
CA GLY A 234 19.46 8.00 5.08
C GLY A 234 19.90 6.54 5.28
N ALA A 235 20.59 6.24 6.37
CA ALA A 235 21.07 4.89 6.67
C ALA A 235 19.92 3.91 6.97
N ASP A 236 18.87 4.35 7.67
CA ASP A 236 17.68 3.53 7.94
C ASP A 236 16.92 3.21 6.64
N ILE A 237 16.72 4.20 5.78
CA ILE A 237 16.08 4.01 4.47
C ILE A 237 16.89 3.02 3.62
N MET A 238 18.22 3.12 3.65
CA MET A 238 19.13 2.22 2.95
C MET A 238 19.09 0.78 3.49
N VAL A 239 18.97 0.61 4.81
CA VAL A 239 18.74 -0.71 5.43
C VAL A 239 17.41 -1.29 4.97
N GLU A 240 16.33 -0.52 4.95
CA GLU A 240 15.03 -0.96 4.45
C GLU A 240 15.06 -1.34 2.96
N ALA A 241 15.70 -0.52 2.13
CA ALA A 241 15.92 -0.80 0.72
C ALA A 241 16.71 -2.10 0.53
N GLY A 242 17.77 -2.30 1.33
CA GLY A 242 18.56 -3.53 1.38
C GLY A 242 17.73 -4.77 1.71
N ILE A 243 16.80 -4.68 2.68
CA ILE A 243 15.86 -5.76 3.02
C ILE A 243 14.96 -6.09 1.82
N ARG A 244 14.39 -5.07 1.17
CA ARG A 244 13.52 -5.23 0.00
C ARG A 244 14.25 -5.92 -1.15
N HIS A 245 15.47 -5.49 -1.44
CA HIS A 245 16.30 -6.06 -2.50
C HIS A 245 16.75 -7.49 -2.19
N LEU A 246 17.16 -7.78 -0.95
CA LEU A 246 17.48 -9.16 -0.52
C LEU A 246 16.30 -10.11 -0.80
N LYS A 247 15.07 -9.67 -0.50
CA LYS A 247 13.85 -10.44 -0.76
C LYS A 247 13.64 -10.65 -2.26
N ALA A 248 13.88 -9.63 -3.08
CA ALA A 248 13.79 -9.71 -4.53
C ALA A 248 14.83 -10.69 -5.13
N LEU A 249 16.10 -10.58 -4.75
CA LEU A 249 17.16 -11.49 -5.21
C LEU A 249 16.87 -12.95 -4.83
N LYS A 250 16.46 -13.20 -3.58
CA LYS A 250 16.05 -14.54 -3.15
C LYS A 250 14.87 -15.08 -3.94
N LYS A 251 13.90 -14.23 -4.28
CA LYS A 251 12.75 -14.60 -5.13
C LYS A 251 13.21 -14.97 -6.54
N LYS A 252 14.15 -14.20 -7.13
CA LYS A 252 14.76 -14.47 -8.44
C LYS A 252 15.43 -15.85 -8.48
N VAL A 253 16.32 -16.13 -7.53
CA VAL A 253 17.02 -17.43 -7.43
C VAL A 253 16.04 -18.58 -7.20
N LYS A 254 15.02 -18.41 -6.36
CA LYS A 254 14.01 -19.45 -6.13
C LYS A 254 13.13 -19.71 -7.36
N LYS A 255 12.80 -18.69 -8.16
CA LYS A 255 12.07 -18.86 -9.44
C LYS A 255 12.86 -19.76 -10.40
N MET A 256 14.19 -19.61 -10.46
CA MET A 256 15.08 -20.41 -11.33
C MET A 256 15.13 -21.90 -10.99
N ILE A 257 14.62 -22.35 -9.84
CA ILE A 257 14.54 -23.78 -9.51
C ILE A 257 13.53 -24.49 -10.44
N GLY A 258 12.45 -23.81 -10.81
CA GLY A 258 11.41 -24.34 -11.69
C GLY A 258 11.72 -24.07 -13.17
N ARG A 259 11.32 -24.99 -14.05
CA ARG A 259 11.57 -24.87 -15.51
C ARG A 259 11.04 -23.57 -16.12
N ARG A 260 9.79 -23.18 -15.79
CA ARG A 260 9.18 -21.95 -16.30
C ARG A 260 9.92 -20.70 -15.82
N GLY A 261 10.18 -20.63 -14.52
CA GLY A 261 10.87 -19.48 -13.93
C GLY A 261 12.33 -19.38 -14.37
N TYR A 262 13.00 -20.50 -14.63
CA TYR A 262 14.33 -20.52 -15.23
C TYR A 262 14.33 -19.88 -16.62
N ARG A 263 13.43 -20.30 -17.51
CA ARG A 263 13.33 -19.74 -18.88
C ARG A 263 13.06 -18.25 -18.87
N GLU A 264 12.10 -17.81 -18.06
CA GLU A 264 11.79 -16.38 -17.87
C GLU A 264 13.04 -15.56 -17.47
N GLN A 265 13.87 -16.10 -16.57
CA GLN A 265 15.08 -15.39 -16.11
C GLN A 265 16.23 -15.48 -17.10
N LEU A 266 16.33 -16.56 -17.87
CA LEU A 266 17.32 -16.72 -18.94
C LEU A 266 17.00 -15.81 -20.13
N ASP A 267 15.72 -15.73 -20.53
CA ASP A 267 15.27 -14.88 -21.63
C ASP A 267 15.42 -13.38 -21.29
N ALA A 268 15.27 -13.02 -20.01
CA ALA A 268 15.47 -11.67 -19.51
C ALA A 268 16.94 -11.32 -19.24
N PHE A 269 17.85 -12.29 -19.30
CA PHE A 269 19.27 -12.07 -19.03
C PHE A 269 19.95 -11.43 -20.25
N SER A 270 20.64 -10.32 -20.02
CA SER A 270 21.49 -9.67 -21.02
C SER A 270 22.86 -9.37 -20.41
N PRO A 271 23.96 -9.87 -20.99
CA PRO A 271 25.31 -9.71 -20.43
C PRO A 271 25.86 -8.27 -20.52
N GLN A 272 25.17 -7.35 -21.20
CA GLN A 272 25.67 -6.00 -21.49
C GLN A 272 25.21 -4.91 -20.49
N GLN A 273 24.46 -5.25 -19.44
CA GLN A 273 23.81 -4.25 -18.55
C GLN A 273 24.55 -3.89 -17.25
N GLU A 274 25.81 -4.28 -17.06
CA GLU A 274 26.56 -3.86 -15.85
C GLU A 274 27.55 -2.74 -16.17
N GLN A 275 27.06 -1.50 -16.23
CA GLN A 275 27.92 -0.33 -16.01
C GLN A 275 27.84 0.05 -14.52
N GLU A 276 28.96 -0.10 -13.82
CA GLU A 276 29.14 0.39 -12.46
C GLU A 276 29.23 1.92 -12.47
N HIS A 277 28.39 2.59 -11.69
CA HIS A 277 28.58 4.00 -11.35
C HIS A 277 29.46 4.08 -10.09
N THR A 278 30.72 4.49 -10.29
CA THR A 278 31.71 4.65 -9.21
C THR A 278 31.42 5.85 -8.33
N ASP A 279 30.73 6.87 -8.84
CA ASP A 279 30.51 8.13 -8.09
C ASP A 279 29.53 7.99 -6.92
N THR A 280 28.74 6.91 -6.89
CA THR A 280 27.73 6.68 -5.86
C THR A 280 28.29 5.94 -4.64
N THR A 281 29.41 5.23 -4.79
CA THR A 281 29.99 4.39 -3.72
C THR A 281 30.51 5.19 -2.54
N ASP A 282 31.05 6.39 -2.79
CA ASP A 282 31.63 7.23 -1.74
C ASP A 282 30.54 7.91 -0.89
N LYS A 283 29.41 8.28 -1.50
CA LYS A 283 28.24 8.81 -0.78
C LYS A 283 27.63 7.77 0.17
N ILE A 284 27.43 6.54 -0.30
CA ILE A 284 26.97 5.44 0.56
C ILE A 284 27.97 5.20 1.68
N ARG A 285 29.28 5.25 1.40
CA ARG A 285 30.31 5.06 2.43
C ARG A 285 30.17 6.10 3.53
N GLU A 286 30.00 7.38 3.18
CA GLU A 286 29.85 8.49 4.14
C GLU A 286 28.63 8.32 5.06
N MET A 287 27.48 7.87 4.56
CA MET A 287 26.27 7.60 5.37
C MET A 287 26.49 6.56 6.48
N PHE A 288 27.47 5.65 6.31
CA PHE A 288 27.78 4.59 7.27
C PHE A 288 29.04 4.85 8.13
N THR A 289 29.68 6.03 8.02
CA THR A 289 31.01 6.30 8.62
C THR A 289 31.04 6.49 10.15
N GLN A 290 29.92 6.72 10.83
CA GLN A 290 29.97 7.12 12.25
C GLN A 290 30.17 5.96 13.24
N THR A 291 30.04 4.69 12.84
CA THR A 291 30.26 3.56 13.76
C THR A 291 31.21 2.55 13.15
N LEU A 292 32.44 2.47 13.69
CA LEU A 292 33.44 1.41 13.49
C LEU A 292 33.05 0.44 12.36
N LEU A 293 33.37 0.84 11.12
CA LEU A 293 32.97 0.13 9.90
C LEU A 293 33.31 -1.35 10.04
N ASP A 294 32.30 -2.16 10.32
CA ASP A 294 32.40 -3.62 10.24
C ASP A 294 32.75 -3.90 8.77
N GLN A 295 33.82 -4.66 8.51
CA GLN A 295 34.28 -5.02 7.16
C GLN A 295 33.12 -5.50 6.24
N ARG A 296 32.08 -6.08 6.85
CA ARG A 296 30.86 -6.57 6.19
C ARG A 296 29.98 -5.47 5.61
N ILE A 297 30.02 -4.26 6.17
CA ILE A 297 29.29 -3.09 5.67
C ILE A 297 30.00 -2.57 4.42
N GLU A 298 31.32 -2.46 4.47
CA GLU A 298 32.13 -2.03 3.32
C GLU A 298 31.99 -2.98 2.13
N GLU A 299 32.03 -4.29 2.38
CA GLU A 299 31.79 -5.31 1.35
C GLU A 299 30.39 -5.22 0.71
N ALA A 300 29.41 -4.63 1.41
CA ALA A 300 28.04 -4.48 0.92
C ALA A 300 27.80 -3.20 0.12
N ILE A 301 28.67 -2.20 0.21
CA ILE A 301 28.53 -0.93 -0.50
C ILE A 301 28.36 -1.15 -2.01
N PRO A 302 29.19 -1.94 -2.72
CA PRO A 302 29.00 -2.15 -4.17
C PRO A 302 27.64 -2.78 -4.53
N VAL A 303 27.15 -3.69 -3.69
CA VAL A 303 25.85 -4.36 -3.90
C VAL A 303 24.68 -3.39 -3.64
N LEU A 304 24.83 -2.50 -2.66
CA LEU A 304 23.89 -1.41 -2.41
C LEU A 304 23.90 -0.39 -3.55
N ASN A 305 25.05 -0.05 -4.13
CA ASN A 305 25.12 0.79 -5.33
C ASN A 305 24.42 0.15 -6.54
N LYS A 306 24.60 -1.16 -6.76
CA LYS A 306 23.87 -1.89 -7.81
C LYS A 306 22.34 -1.83 -7.61
N LEU A 307 21.88 -1.68 -6.37
CA LEU A 307 20.47 -1.48 -6.03
C LEU A 307 20.02 -0.05 -6.32
N GLU A 308 20.82 0.95 -5.94
CA GLU A 308 20.54 2.38 -6.21
C GLU A 308 20.54 2.72 -7.70
N ALA A 309 21.46 2.17 -8.48
CA ALA A 309 21.46 2.38 -9.93
C ALA A 309 20.19 1.83 -10.61
N ARG A 310 19.49 0.88 -9.97
CA ARG A 310 18.28 0.24 -10.48
C ARG A 310 16.99 0.82 -9.92
N ASN A 311 17.01 1.36 -8.72
CA ASN A 311 15.87 2.01 -8.08
C ASN A 311 16.29 3.43 -7.71
N SER A 312 15.53 4.42 -8.19
CA SER A 312 15.64 5.86 -7.97
C SER A 312 15.53 6.32 -6.50
N VAL A 313 15.97 5.50 -5.54
CA VAL A 313 15.84 5.67 -4.08
C VAL A 313 16.66 6.87 -3.60
N MET A 314 17.91 7.02 -4.04
CA MET A 314 18.73 8.19 -3.71
C MET A 314 18.28 9.46 -4.43
N LYS A 315 17.59 9.33 -5.57
CA LYS A 315 17.00 10.48 -6.24
C LYS A 315 15.79 10.98 -5.47
N GLU A 316 14.91 10.08 -5.02
CA GLU A 316 13.78 10.39 -4.14
C GLU A 316 14.23 10.89 -2.77
N ILE A 317 15.31 10.33 -2.19
CA ILE A 317 15.91 10.85 -0.95
C ILE A 317 16.57 12.21 -1.20
N SER A 318 17.29 12.43 -2.30
CA SER A 318 17.87 13.75 -2.62
C SER A 318 16.81 14.79 -2.98
N GLU A 319 15.70 14.39 -3.59
CA GLU A 319 14.53 15.24 -3.89
C GLU A 319 13.75 15.53 -2.60
N PHE A 320 13.71 14.57 -1.66
CA PHE A 320 13.11 14.76 -0.35
C PHE A 320 14.00 15.55 0.61
N GLU A 321 15.33 15.36 0.59
CA GLU A 321 16.31 16.13 1.34
C GLU A 321 16.41 17.53 0.77
N SER A 322 16.43 17.71 -0.56
CA SER A 322 16.34 19.05 -1.13
C SER A 322 14.99 19.70 -0.85
N TRP A 323 13.87 18.97 -0.85
CA TRP A 323 12.58 19.50 -0.41
C TRP A 323 12.55 19.80 1.09
N ALA A 324 13.14 18.94 1.93
CA ALA A 324 13.23 19.13 3.37
C ALA A 324 14.15 20.30 3.72
N ASP A 325 15.29 20.42 3.04
CA ASP A 325 16.21 21.56 3.09
C ASP A 325 15.56 22.81 2.50
N ASP A 326 14.70 22.73 1.48
CA ASP A 326 13.94 23.87 0.95
C ASP A 326 12.79 24.26 1.90
N THR A 327 12.19 23.31 2.63
CA THR A 327 11.19 23.57 3.68
C THR A 327 11.79 23.97 5.03
N THR A 328 13.08 23.70 5.27
CA THR A 328 13.81 24.13 6.47
C THR A 328 14.70 25.35 6.20
N ALA A 329 15.04 25.62 4.93
CA ALA A 329 15.55 26.89 4.43
C ALA A 329 14.43 27.89 4.13
N LEU A 330 13.17 27.45 4.07
CA LEU A 330 12.00 28.28 4.34
C LEU A 330 11.82 28.40 5.87
N ASP A 331 12.66 29.28 6.43
CA ASP A 331 12.48 30.01 7.67
C ASP A 331 12.04 29.21 8.90
N LEU A 332 12.99 28.46 9.47
CA LEU A 332 13.09 28.40 10.93
C LEU A 332 13.86 29.64 11.43
N ASP A 333 13.23 30.81 11.32
CA ASP A 333 13.57 31.98 12.13
C ASP A 333 12.47 32.12 13.19
N GLU A 334 12.79 31.66 14.41
CA GLU A 334 11.96 31.92 15.58
C GLU A 334 11.93 33.43 15.82
N GLY A 335 10.84 34.10 15.42
CA GLY A 335 10.44 35.42 15.92
C GLY A 335 11.00 36.63 15.16
N PHE A 336 10.55 36.86 13.91
CA PHE A 336 10.71 38.15 13.25
C PHE A 336 9.38 38.93 13.27
N ASP A 337 9.30 39.93 14.14
CA ASP A 337 8.28 40.97 14.11
C ASP A 337 8.49 41.84 12.84
N PRO A 338 7.48 42.08 11.99
CA PRO A 338 7.65 42.90 10.80
C PRO A 338 7.97 44.36 11.16
N GLU A 339 8.94 45.02 10.48
CA GLU A 339 9.31 46.42 10.76
C GLU A 339 8.16 47.43 10.52
N SER A 340 7.19 47.07 9.68
CA SER A 340 5.97 47.85 9.44
C SER A 340 4.83 46.98 8.91
N PHE A 341 3.58 47.41 9.10
CA PHE A 341 2.40 46.77 8.52
C PHE A 341 1.35 47.80 8.09
N GLU A 342 0.49 47.42 7.14
CA GLU A 342 -0.63 48.25 6.68
C GLU A 342 -1.93 47.80 7.36
N GLY A 343 -2.83 48.75 7.65
CA GLY A 343 -4.12 48.49 8.29
C GLY A 343 -5.24 49.38 7.75
N GLU A 344 -6.49 48.96 8.02
CA GLU A 344 -7.71 49.64 7.56
C GLU A 344 -8.71 49.75 8.72
N VAL A 345 -9.08 50.98 9.06
CA VAL A 345 -10.21 51.26 9.97
C VAL A 345 -11.48 51.36 9.14
N LYS A 346 -12.41 50.41 9.32
CA LYS A 346 -13.71 50.40 8.63
C LYS A 346 -14.78 51.14 9.44
N ASN A 347 -15.76 51.73 8.75
CA ASN A 347 -16.87 52.48 9.33
C ASN A 347 -16.43 53.71 10.13
N TYR A 348 -15.39 54.41 9.68
CA TYR A 348 -15.02 55.72 10.20
C TYR A 348 -16.10 56.74 9.84
N GLU A 349 -16.51 57.55 10.82
CA GLU A 349 -17.53 58.59 10.66
C GLU A 349 -16.84 59.90 10.27
N PHE A 350 -17.08 60.35 9.05
CA PHE A 350 -16.64 61.65 8.54
C PHE A 350 -17.74 62.69 8.80
N ALA A 351 -17.36 63.86 9.31
CA ALA A 351 -18.23 65.01 9.39
C ALA A 351 -18.49 65.55 7.98
N GLY A 352 -19.74 65.43 7.51
CA GLY A 352 -20.14 66.02 6.25
C GLY A 352 -20.08 67.54 6.29
N ASP A 353 -19.72 68.15 5.16
CA ASP A 353 -19.65 69.61 4.97
C ASP A 353 -21.00 70.33 5.21
N ASP A 354 -22.13 69.59 5.23
CA ASP A 354 -23.48 70.07 5.53
C ASP A 354 -23.98 69.73 6.95
N GLY A 355 -23.14 69.10 7.78
CA GLY A 355 -23.48 68.71 9.15
C GLY A 355 -24.17 67.35 9.28
N GLU A 356 -24.31 66.57 8.20
CA GLU A 356 -24.74 65.17 8.28
C GLU A 356 -23.55 64.20 8.24
N PRO A 357 -23.48 63.18 9.11
CA PRO A 357 -22.37 62.24 9.14
C PRO A 357 -22.36 61.28 7.94
N GLY A 358 -21.17 61.05 7.38
CA GLY A 358 -20.92 60.03 6.36
C GLY A 358 -20.05 58.90 6.91
N TYR A 359 -20.24 57.69 6.41
CA TYR A 359 -19.40 56.55 6.79
C TYR A 359 -18.44 56.19 5.67
N GLY A 360 -17.25 55.74 6.04
CA GLY A 360 -16.27 55.20 5.11
C GLY A 360 -15.13 54.49 5.85
N GLY A 361 -13.95 54.44 5.25
CA GLY A 361 -12.80 53.81 5.89
C GLY A 361 -11.50 54.59 5.70
N ILE A 362 -10.54 54.29 6.57
CA ILE A 362 -9.20 54.92 6.59
C ILE A 362 -8.14 53.84 6.47
N TYR A 363 -7.26 53.97 5.48
CA TYR A 363 -6.03 53.18 5.32
C TYR A 363 -4.85 53.89 5.99
N TYR A 364 -3.98 53.13 6.64
CA TYR A 364 -2.76 53.63 7.29
C TYR A 364 -1.61 52.62 7.19
N THR A 365 -0.39 53.11 7.37
CA THR A 365 0.82 52.30 7.53
C THR A 365 1.41 52.56 8.92
N ALA A 366 1.60 51.50 9.70
CA ALA A 366 2.17 51.54 11.03
C ALA A 366 3.61 51.02 11.02
N MET A 367 4.51 51.74 11.69
CA MET A 367 5.91 51.37 11.92
C MET A 367 6.06 50.87 13.35
N ILE A 368 6.88 49.83 13.54
CA ILE A 368 7.16 49.27 14.86
C ILE A 368 8.57 49.68 15.27
N ASP A 369 8.71 50.30 16.43
CA ASP A 369 10.02 50.62 16.97
C ASP A 369 10.71 49.34 17.48
N PRO A 370 11.82 48.90 16.86
CA PRO A 370 12.48 47.63 17.20
C PRO A 370 13.06 47.60 18.62
N ASP A 371 13.29 48.76 19.25
CA ASP A 371 13.84 48.83 20.62
C ASP A 371 12.76 48.81 21.71
N THR A 372 11.54 49.27 21.39
CA THR A 372 10.47 49.46 22.38
C THR A 372 9.22 48.62 22.12
N GLY A 373 9.08 48.02 20.93
CA GLY A 373 7.90 47.28 20.51
C GLY A 373 6.65 48.16 20.35
N GLN A 374 6.81 49.49 20.36
CA GLN A 374 5.71 50.44 20.21
C GLN A 374 5.34 50.62 18.74
N VAL A 375 4.03 50.55 18.46
CA VAL A 375 3.46 50.79 17.13
C VAL A 375 3.23 52.28 16.99
N MET A 376 3.64 52.88 15.86
CA MET A 376 3.38 54.28 15.53
C MET A 376 2.94 54.42 14.09
N ILE A 377 1.85 55.14 13.85
CA ILE A 377 1.38 55.40 12.49
C ILE A 377 2.21 56.48 11.80
N ASP A 378 2.57 56.26 10.54
CA ASP A 378 3.12 57.31 9.69
C ASP A 378 2.02 58.33 9.38
N PRO A 379 2.10 59.58 9.85
CA PRO A 379 1.05 60.57 9.65
C PRO A 379 0.74 60.87 8.18
N LYS A 380 1.69 60.60 7.27
CA LYS A 380 1.51 60.82 5.82
C LYS A 380 0.87 59.64 5.10
N SER A 381 0.74 58.49 5.77
CA SER A 381 0.19 57.27 5.19
C SER A 381 -1.34 57.24 5.15
N LEU A 382 -2.02 58.15 5.86
CA LEU A 382 -3.47 58.19 5.97
C LEU A 382 -4.15 58.50 4.62
N LYS A 383 -5.03 57.60 4.19
CA LYS A 383 -5.93 57.77 3.03
C LYS A 383 -7.32 57.33 3.41
N ALA A 384 -8.35 57.97 2.88
CA ALA A 384 -9.73 57.66 3.23
C ALA A 384 -10.61 57.43 1.99
N TYR A 385 -11.61 56.59 2.15
CA TYR A 385 -12.64 56.36 1.15
C TYR A 385 -14.02 56.50 1.80
N CYS A 386 -15.04 56.86 1.02
CA CYS A 386 -16.41 56.98 1.49
C CYS A 386 -17.24 55.77 1.02
N ASP A 387 -18.04 55.20 1.91
CA ASP A 387 -19.06 54.23 1.53
C ASP A 387 -20.23 54.99 0.90
N GLY A 388 -20.19 55.09 -0.44
CA GLY A 388 -21.13 55.91 -1.20
C GLY A 388 -22.59 55.47 -1.01
N ASN A 389 -23.36 56.24 -0.24
CA ASN A 389 -24.82 56.20 -0.29
C ASN A 389 -25.30 57.33 -1.20
N MET A 390 -26.31 57.08 -2.05
CA MET A 390 -26.85 57.98 -3.12
C MET A 390 -27.32 59.38 -2.67
N TYR A 391 -27.08 59.78 -1.42
CA TYR A 391 -27.44 61.07 -0.85
C TYR A 391 -26.28 61.83 -0.17
N ASN A 392 -25.10 61.22 0.06
CA ASN A 392 -23.96 61.92 0.66
C ASN A 392 -23.04 62.49 -0.44
N LYS A 393 -22.71 63.78 -0.35
CA LYS A 393 -21.84 64.49 -1.31
C LYS A 393 -20.34 64.30 -1.01
N LEU A 394 -19.96 63.30 -0.23
CA LEU A 394 -18.57 63.01 0.09
C LEU A 394 -17.92 62.25 -1.07
N SER A 395 -16.73 62.70 -1.49
CA SER A 395 -15.88 61.99 -2.44
C SER A 395 -14.67 61.40 -1.70
N ASP A 396 -14.12 60.31 -2.23
CA ASP A 396 -12.90 59.69 -1.66
C ASP A 396 -11.72 60.66 -1.60
N GLU A 397 -11.63 61.57 -2.58
CA GLU A 397 -10.63 62.64 -2.62
C GLU A 397 -10.80 63.63 -1.45
N TRP A 398 -12.05 64.02 -1.15
CA TRP A 398 -12.36 64.93 -0.05
C TRP A 398 -12.11 64.27 1.31
N CYS A 399 -12.55 63.02 1.49
CA CYS A 399 -12.29 62.26 2.72
C CYS A 399 -10.78 62.08 2.94
N THR A 400 -10.02 61.80 1.88
CA THR A 400 -8.56 61.69 1.97
C THR A 400 -7.90 63.02 2.38
N GLU A 401 -8.36 64.15 1.85
CA GLU A 401 -7.84 65.48 2.22
C GLU A 401 -8.10 65.82 3.69
N MET A 402 -9.24 65.40 4.26
CA MET A 402 -9.60 65.64 5.66
C MET A 402 -8.74 64.87 6.66
N VAL A 403 -8.26 63.68 6.29
CA VAL A 403 -7.45 62.80 7.16
C VAL A 403 -5.94 62.97 6.94
N GLN A 404 -5.51 63.67 5.87
CA GLN A 404 -4.11 63.97 5.61
C GLN A 404 -3.58 65.06 6.57
N PRO A 405 -2.25 65.15 6.78
CA PRO A 405 -1.65 66.16 7.67
C PRO A 405 -2.08 67.60 7.35
N GLY A 406 -2.81 68.23 8.26
CA GLY A 406 -3.37 69.58 8.11
C GLY A 406 -4.87 69.62 7.76
N GLY A 407 -5.51 68.47 7.55
CA GLY A 407 -6.96 68.32 7.45
C GLY A 407 -7.66 68.44 8.79
N TYR A 408 -8.96 68.75 8.76
CA TYR A 408 -9.76 69.00 9.97
C TYR A 408 -9.90 67.76 10.86
N GLU A 409 -9.92 66.56 10.27
CA GLU A 409 -10.10 65.29 10.98
C GLU A 409 -8.80 64.52 11.16
N HIS A 410 -7.65 65.10 10.81
CA HIS A 410 -6.36 64.43 10.86
C HIS A 410 -5.99 63.91 12.25
N GLU A 411 -6.23 64.70 13.30
CA GLU A 411 -5.91 64.30 14.68
C GLU A 411 -6.78 63.13 15.16
N GLU A 412 -8.08 63.15 14.81
CA GLU A 412 -9.04 62.11 15.18
C GLU A 412 -8.82 60.83 14.37
N ALA A 413 -8.54 60.95 13.08
CA ALA A 413 -8.16 59.85 12.19
C ALA A 413 -6.84 59.19 12.63
N MET A 414 -5.84 59.99 13.02
CA MET A 414 -4.59 59.49 13.58
C MET A 414 -4.84 58.71 14.87
N GLN A 415 -5.69 59.21 15.76
CA GLN A 415 -6.01 58.52 17.00
C GLN A 415 -6.77 57.21 16.75
N ALA A 416 -7.80 57.23 15.89
CA ALA A 416 -8.57 56.04 15.55
C ALA A 416 -7.71 54.97 14.87
N ALA A 417 -6.83 55.39 13.96
CA ALA A 417 -5.90 54.48 13.32
C ALA A 417 -4.88 53.94 14.32
N GLN A 418 -4.33 54.79 15.22
CA GLN A 418 -3.34 54.39 16.22
C GLN A 418 -3.93 53.37 17.20
N GLU A 419 -5.15 53.60 17.67
CA GLU A 419 -5.88 52.66 18.51
C GLU A 419 -6.15 51.33 17.79
N HIS A 420 -6.51 51.36 16.51
CA HIS A 420 -6.69 50.16 15.70
C HIS A 420 -5.37 49.40 15.49
N ALA A 421 -4.27 50.10 15.21
CA ALA A 421 -2.95 49.52 15.03
C ALA A 421 -2.40 48.89 16.32
N GLU A 422 -2.60 49.56 17.46
CA GLU A 422 -2.26 49.03 18.78
C GLU A 422 -3.15 47.84 19.15
N GLN A 423 -4.43 47.83 18.78
CA GLN A 423 -5.32 46.69 19.01
C GLN A 423 -4.95 45.49 18.14
N GLU A 424 -4.61 45.68 16.87
CA GLU A 424 -4.12 44.64 15.96
C GLU A 424 -2.79 44.06 16.46
N TRP A 425 -1.87 44.92 16.90
CA TRP A 425 -0.58 44.51 17.44
C TRP A 425 -0.71 43.77 18.78
N ASN A 426 -1.51 44.28 19.71
CA ASN A 426 -1.80 43.62 20.97
C ASN A 426 -2.58 42.31 20.80
N GLN A 427 -3.33 42.12 19.70
CA GLN A 427 -3.97 40.84 19.39
C GLN A 427 -2.96 39.78 18.91
N ARG A 428 -1.84 40.18 18.30
CA ARG A 428 -0.73 39.29 17.95
C ARG A 428 0.04 38.82 19.18
N ASP A 429 0.27 39.73 20.14
CA ASP A 429 1.11 39.48 21.32
C ASP A 429 0.32 39.05 22.57
N ARG A 430 -1.00 39.29 22.60
CA ARG A 430 -1.87 38.44 23.42
C ARG A 430 -1.61 37.04 22.92
N ASN A 431 -1.08 36.18 23.80
CA ASN A 431 -1.25 34.74 23.79
C ASN A 431 -2.76 34.45 23.63
N THR A 432 -3.25 34.62 22.41
CA THR A 432 -4.27 33.81 21.82
C THR A 432 -3.65 32.44 21.97
N PRO A 433 -4.16 31.57 22.86
CA PRO A 433 -3.90 30.15 22.70
C PRO A 433 -4.28 29.93 21.25
N MET A 434 -3.27 29.62 20.43
CA MET A 434 -3.36 29.33 19.01
C MET A 434 -4.78 28.88 18.72
N GLU A 435 -5.51 29.66 17.91
CA GLU A 435 -6.92 29.39 17.63
C GLU A 435 -7.01 27.91 17.30
N ASP A 436 -7.58 27.20 18.26
CA ASP A 436 -7.35 25.79 18.41
C ASP A 436 -8.00 25.16 17.19
N GLN A 437 -7.21 24.46 16.37
CA GLN A 437 -7.74 23.29 15.66
C GLN A 437 -8.14 22.19 16.67
N GLY A 438 -8.76 22.57 17.78
CA GLY A 438 -9.15 21.76 18.92
C GLY A 438 -10.40 22.29 19.62
N LEU A 439 -11.21 23.09 18.93
CA LEU A 439 -12.67 23.06 19.19
C LEU A 439 -13.24 21.64 19.08
N GLU A 440 -12.57 20.72 18.37
CA GLU A 440 -12.82 19.28 18.47
C GLU A 440 -11.99 18.58 19.56
N GLU A 441 -10.69 18.84 19.72
CA GLU A 441 -9.86 18.16 20.72
C GLU A 441 -10.19 18.49 22.18
N GLY A 442 -10.52 19.74 22.51
CA GLY A 442 -10.95 20.18 23.83
C GLY A 442 -12.33 19.63 24.20
N ARG A 443 -13.27 19.61 23.24
CA ARG A 443 -14.59 18.98 23.42
C ARG A 443 -14.48 17.46 23.50
N MET A 444 -13.59 16.83 22.74
CA MET A 444 -13.32 15.39 22.83
C MET A 444 -12.62 15.00 24.13
N LYS A 445 -11.70 15.84 24.65
CA LYS A 445 -11.08 15.63 25.97
C LYS A 445 -12.06 15.81 27.12
N GLU A 446 -12.91 16.84 27.06
CA GLU A 446 -13.97 17.06 28.06
C GLU A 446 -15.03 15.95 27.99
N LEU A 447 -15.46 15.56 26.78
CA LEU A 447 -16.35 14.43 26.57
C LEU A 447 -15.74 13.13 27.08
N ALA A 448 -14.44 12.87 26.84
CA ALA A 448 -13.76 11.67 27.32
C ALA A 448 -13.63 11.64 28.85
N MET A 449 -13.32 12.78 29.48
CA MET A 449 -13.31 12.89 30.95
C MET A 449 -14.70 12.72 31.54
N ASP A 450 -15.73 13.28 30.93
CA ASP A 450 -17.12 13.16 31.39
C ASP A 450 -17.70 11.76 31.13
N LEU A 451 -17.22 11.06 30.09
CA LEU A 451 -17.54 9.65 29.81
C LEU A 451 -16.99 8.70 30.89
N ASP A 452 -15.96 9.10 31.62
CA ASP A 452 -15.38 8.30 32.70
C ASP A 452 -15.84 8.76 34.09
N ASN A 453 -16.17 10.04 34.27
CA ASN A 453 -16.41 10.62 35.60
C ASN A 453 -17.86 11.03 35.92
N LEU A 454 -18.73 11.30 34.93
CA LEU A 454 -20.15 11.65 35.18
C LEU A 454 -21.06 10.40 35.22
N SER A 455 -22.13 10.48 36.01
CA SER A 455 -23.21 9.47 36.00
C SER A 455 -24.08 9.59 34.73
N ASP A 456 -24.75 8.50 34.34
CA ASP A 456 -25.49 8.43 33.08
C ASP A 456 -26.60 9.51 32.98
N GLU A 457 -27.29 9.81 34.08
CA GLU A 457 -28.34 10.84 34.14
C GLU A 457 -27.78 12.27 34.00
N GLU A 458 -26.60 12.54 34.57
CA GLU A 458 -25.94 13.84 34.49
C GLU A 458 -25.34 14.07 33.10
N PHE A 459 -24.79 13.01 32.50
CA PHE A 459 -24.25 13.03 31.15
C PHE A 459 -25.35 13.27 30.10
N GLU A 460 -26.49 12.55 30.20
CA GLU A 460 -27.63 12.75 29.29
C GLU A 460 -28.22 14.17 29.41
N LYS A 461 -28.17 14.77 30.60
CA LYS A 461 -28.63 16.15 30.80
C LYS A 461 -27.67 17.18 30.20
N LYS A 462 -26.36 16.94 30.27
CA LYS A 462 -25.31 17.84 29.75
C LYS A 462 -25.17 17.74 28.23
N TYR A 463 -25.19 16.53 27.66
CA TYR A 463 -24.92 16.27 26.24
C TYR A 463 -26.15 15.92 25.41
N GLN A 464 -27.32 15.73 26.04
CA GLN A 464 -28.58 15.37 25.37
C GLN A 464 -28.51 14.07 24.54
N THR A 465 -27.51 13.22 24.82
CA THR A 465 -27.25 11.93 24.17
C THR A 465 -26.89 10.88 25.20
N LYS A 466 -27.16 9.60 24.92
CA LYS A 466 -26.83 8.53 25.86
C LYS A 466 -25.33 8.24 25.85
N LYS A 467 -24.80 7.93 27.03
CA LYS A 467 -23.39 7.57 27.22
C LYS A 467 -22.96 6.34 26.39
N SER A 468 -23.90 5.44 26.10
CA SER A 468 -23.71 4.25 25.24
C SER A 468 -23.41 4.59 23.78
N ASP A 469 -23.99 5.66 23.26
CA ASP A 469 -23.94 6.02 21.83
C ASP A 469 -22.53 6.50 21.43
N TRP A 470 -21.73 6.93 22.40
CA TRP A 470 -20.35 7.39 22.22
C TRP A 470 -19.29 6.32 22.48
N ARG A 471 -19.65 5.21 23.13
CA ARG A 471 -18.76 4.05 23.31
C ARG A 471 -18.75 3.13 22.08
N GLU A 472 -19.77 3.21 21.24
CA GLU A 472 -19.88 2.45 20.00
C GLU A 472 -19.76 3.39 18.79
N GLY A 473 -18.62 3.35 18.11
CA GLY A 473 -18.36 4.21 16.93
C GLY A 473 -19.46 4.10 15.88
N HIS A 474 -20.08 5.24 15.56
CA HIS A 474 -21.13 5.37 14.55
C HIS A 474 -20.70 4.79 13.20
N LYS A 475 -21.54 3.86 12.72
CA LYS A 475 -21.32 2.94 11.60
C LYS A 475 -21.62 3.54 10.21
N SER A 476 -21.83 4.84 10.08
CA SER A 476 -22.40 5.47 8.86
C SER A 476 -21.44 6.33 8.03
N LEU A 477 -20.13 6.37 8.34
CA LEU A 477 -19.10 6.99 7.48
C LEU A 477 -17.97 6.02 7.07
N ARG A 478 -18.14 4.71 7.29
CA ARG A 478 -17.27 3.68 6.71
C ARG A 478 -17.85 3.20 5.38
N GLN A 479 -17.02 3.14 4.34
CA GLN A 479 -17.38 2.45 3.09
C GLN A 479 -17.78 1.00 3.41
N ASP A 480 -18.95 0.59 2.91
CA ASP A 480 -19.59 -0.70 3.21
C ASP A 480 -18.69 -1.92 2.89
N PRO A 481 -18.44 -2.82 3.87
CA PRO A 481 -17.67 -4.05 3.67
C PRO A 481 -18.42 -5.22 3.00
N ASP A 482 -19.72 -5.11 2.73
CA ASP A 482 -20.59 -6.23 2.33
C ASP A 482 -21.16 -6.16 0.89
N GLN A 483 -20.52 -5.46 -0.05
CA GLN A 483 -20.64 -5.82 -1.47
C GLN A 483 -19.47 -6.69 -1.91
N PRO A 484 -19.71 -7.93 -2.39
CA PRO A 484 -18.65 -8.90 -2.64
C PRO A 484 -17.81 -8.51 -3.86
N VAL A 485 -16.49 -8.42 -3.70
CA VAL A 485 -15.57 -8.59 -4.83
C VAL A 485 -15.49 -10.09 -5.12
N MET A 486 -16.39 -10.55 -5.99
CA MET A 486 -16.29 -11.87 -6.61
C MET A 486 -15.05 -11.90 -7.51
N ILE A 487 -14.08 -12.74 -7.12
CA ILE A 487 -12.92 -13.12 -7.91
C ILE A 487 -13.40 -13.97 -9.09
N SER A 488 -13.47 -13.40 -10.28
CA SER A 488 -13.42 -14.20 -11.51
C SER A 488 -11.96 -14.48 -11.85
N LYS A 489 -11.66 -15.77 -12.04
CA LYS A 489 -10.42 -16.32 -12.61
C LYS A 489 -9.85 -15.41 -13.70
N ASP A 490 -8.53 -15.28 -13.68
CA ASP A 490 -7.64 -14.64 -14.67
C ASP A 490 -7.17 -13.22 -14.31
N MET A 491 -6.11 -13.14 -13.49
CA MET A 491 -5.21 -11.98 -13.48
C MET A 491 -3.77 -12.42 -13.72
N LYS A 492 -3.33 -12.16 -14.95
CA LYS A 492 -1.93 -11.84 -15.28
C LYS A 492 -1.54 -10.55 -14.54
N GLU A 493 -0.24 -10.42 -14.29
CA GLU A 493 0.43 -9.26 -13.67
C GLU A 493 -0.16 -7.94 -14.16
N GLN A 494 -0.38 -7.01 -13.23
CA GLN A 494 -1.01 -5.73 -13.50
C GLN A 494 -0.05 -4.63 -13.07
N GLU A 495 0.42 -3.89 -14.06
CA GLU A 495 1.01 -2.57 -13.91
C GLU A 495 -0.05 -1.65 -13.26
N VAL A 496 0.38 -0.88 -12.27
CA VAL A 496 -0.47 0.11 -11.60
C VAL A 496 -0.71 1.25 -12.58
N TYR A 497 -1.97 1.48 -12.94
CA TYR A 497 -2.38 2.55 -13.86
C TYR A 497 -3.23 3.57 -13.09
N GLU A 498 -2.77 4.82 -13.03
CA GLU A 498 -3.35 5.95 -12.28
C GLU A 498 -4.41 6.75 -13.08
N GLY A 499 -5.10 6.13 -14.03
CA GLY A 499 -6.16 6.81 -14.79
C GLY A 499 -7.54 6.71 -14.15
N PRO A 500 -8.57 7.28 -14.82
CA PRO A 500 -9.92 7.39 -14.29
C PRO A 500 -10.47 6.05 -13.80
N THR A 501 -10.99 6.07 -12.58
CA THR A 501 -11.48 4.91 -11.86
C THR A 501 -12.93 4.62 -12.24
N ARG A 502 -13.42 3.43 -11.84
CA ARG A 502 -14.82 3.04 -12.07
C ARG A 502 -15.83 4.05 -11.50
N LYS A 503 -15.49 4.72 -10.39
CA LYS A 503 -16.35 5.74 -9.78
C LYS A 503 -16.49 6.96 -10.69
N ASP A 504 -15.40 7.35 -11.35
CA ASP A 504 -15.36 8.49 -12.26
C ASP A 504 -16.19 8.22 -13.53
N PHE A 505 -16.12 7.00 -14.08
CA PHE A 505 -16.98 6.60 -15.19
C PHE A 505 -18.47 6.60 -14.82
N GLN A 506 -18.81 6.14 -13.62
CA GLN A 506 -20.20 6.11 -13.18
C GLN A 506 -20.76 7.52 -12.97
N MET A 507 -19.97 8.42 -12.36
CA MET A 507 -20.36 9.82 -12.17
C MET A 507 -20.65 10.51 -13.50
N VAL A 508 -19.82 10.31 -14.53
CA VAL A 508 -20.06 10.88 -15.86
C VAL A 508 -21.28 10.25 -16.54
N ALA A 509 -21.51 8.95 -16.39
CA ALA A 509 -22.69 8.30 -16.94
C ALA A 509 -23.99 8.81 -16.29
N ASP A 510 -23.99 9.02 -14.97
CA ASP A 510 -25.15 9.54 -14.24
C ASP A 510 -25.46 10.99 -14.64
N LEU A 511 -24.42 11.81 -14.85
CA LEU A 511 -24.56 13.17 -15.39
C LEU A 511 -25.15 13.20 -16.81
N LEU A 512 -24.68 12.31 -17.69
CA LEU A 512 -25.21 12.21 -19.06
C LEU A 512 -26.65 11.69 -19.08
N LYS A 513 -26.98 10.76 -18.16
CA LYS A 513 -28.32 10.22 -18.00
C LYS A 513 -29.33 11.26 -17.51
N ALA A 514 -28.89 12.22 -16.71
CA ALA A 514 -29.70 13.34 -16.25
C ALA A 514 -30.06 14.36 -17.36
N ASN A 515 -29.41 14.28 -18.53
CA ASN A 515 -29.73 15.15 -19.66
C ASN A 515 -31.04 14.70 -20.37
N PRO A 516 -32.05 15.57 -20.51
CA PRO A 516 -33.33 15.22 -21.12
C PRO A 516 -33.28 15.00 -22.64
N ASP A 517 -32.22 15.47 -23.32
CA ASP A 517 -32.07 15.36 -24.78
C ASP A 517 -31.35 14.06 -25.18
N GLU A 518 -32.11 13.11 -25.72
CA GLU A 518 -31.65 11.76 -26.03
C GLU A 518 -30.58 11.72 -27.14
N ALA A 519 -30.68 12.59 -28.14
CA ALA A 519 -29.71 12.64 -29.23
C ALA A 519 -28.35 13.15 -28.74
N LYS A 520 -28.34 14.23 -27.94
CA LYS A 520 -27.12 14.77 -27.33
C LYS A 520 -26.51 13.83 -26.31
N ARG A 521 -27.35 13.11 -25.54
CA ARG A 521 -26.90 12.07 -24.62
C ARG A 521 -26.15 10.96 -25.35
N LYS A 522 -26.65 10.51 -26.51
CA LYS A 522 -26.00 9.48 -27.34
C LYS A 522 -24.67 9.95 -27.93
N GLU A 523 -24.61 11.19 -28.40
CA GLU A 523 -23.40 11.80 -28.95
C GLU A 523 -22.31 12.00 -27.87
N LEU A 524 -22.66 12.61 -26.74
CA LEU A 524 -21.74 12.83 -25.63
C LEU A 524 -21.27 11.50 -25.02
N ALA A 525 -22.17 10.53 -24.85
CA ALA A 525 -21.79 9.20 -24.35
C ALA A 525 -20.76 8.51 -25.25
N LYS A 526 -20.88 8.67 -26.58
CA LYS A 526 -19.89 8.15 -27.54
C LYS A 526 -18.53 8.84 -27.40
N ASP A 527 -18.55 10.16 -27.25
CA ASP A 527 -17.34 10.97 -27.14
C ASP A 527 -16.57 10.69 -25.84
N TYR A 528 -17.29 10.53 -24.71
CA TYR A 528 -16.70 10.08 -23.44
C TYR A 528 -16.25 8.62 -23.48
N CYS A 529 -16.96 7.74 -24.19
CA CYS A 529 -16.54 6.35 -24.38
C CYS A 529 -15.16 6.25 -25.07
N ASP A 530 -14.92 7.06 -26.10
CA ASP A 530 -13.65 7.02 -26.83
C ASP A 530 -12.51 7.66 -26.03
N LYS A 531 -12.80 8.70 -25.23
CA LYS A 531 -11.83 9.29 -24.29
C LYS A 531 -11.45 8.32 -23.17
N PHE A 532 -12.43 7.65 -22.56
CA PHE A 532 -12.19 6.68 -21.49
C PHE A 532 -11.54 5.39 -21.98
N ALA A 533 -11.81 4.96 -23.21
CA ALA A 533 -11.11 3.83 -23.81
C ALA A 533 -9.64 4.14 -24.15
N LYS A 534 -9.33 5.39 -24.49
CA LYS A 534 -7.94 5.85 -24.69
C LYS A 534 -7.17 5.96 -23.38
N MET A 535 -7.82 6.45 -22.33
CA MET A 535 -7.19 6.57 -21.00
C MET A 535 -7.06 5.19 -20.34
N ASN A 536 -8.13 4.42 -20.22
CA ASN A 536 -8.10 3.15 -19.52
C ASN A 536 -8.29 1.96 -20.49
N PRO A 537 -7.24 1.14 -20.74
CA PRO A 537 -7.32 -0.02 -21.64
C PRO A 537 -8.34 -1.09 -21.21
N ARG A 538 -8.84 -1.02 -19.98
CA ARG A 538 -9.80 -1.96 -19.40
C ARG A 538 -11.23 -1.41 -19.35
N PHE A 539 -11.44 -0.22 -19.92
CA PHE A 539 -12.74 0.42 -19.99
C PHE A 539 -13.70 -0.34 -20.93
N ASP A 540 -14.89 -0.66 -20.42
CA ASP A 540 -15.92 -1.39 -21.14
C ASP A 540 -16.93 -0.40 -21.74
N LYS A 541 -16.81 -0.15 -23.05
CA LYS A 541 -17.66 0.78 -23.80
C LYS A 541 -19.14 0.39 -23.73
N SER A 542 -19.45 -0.91 -23.78
CA SER A 542 -20.83 -1.39 -23.79
C SER A 542 -21.50 -1.13 -22.44
N ARG A 543 -20.81 -1.44 -21.34
CA ARG A 543 -21.33 -1.17 -20.00
C ARG A 543 -21.54 0.33 -19.74
N PHE A 544 -20.64 1.19 -20.23
CA PHE A 544 -20.76 2.63 -20.04
C PHE A 544 -21.95 3.22 -20.82
N MET A 545 -22.14 2.84 -22.08
CA MET A 545 -23.29 3.28 -22.89
C MET A 545 -24.63 2.85 -22.26
N LYS A 546 -24.68 1.62 -21.73
CA LYS A 546 -25.84 1.11 -21.00
C LYS A 546 -26.10 1.90 -19.72
N ALA A 547 -25.04 2.28 -18.99
CA ALA A 547 -25.15 3.13 -17.80
C ALA A 547 -25.68 4.54 -18.13
N CYS A 548 -25.35 5.08 -19.30
CA CYS A 548 -25.91 6.33 -19.82
C CYS A 548 -27.39 6.21 -20.24
N GLY A 549 -28.00 5.02 -20.17
CA GLY A 549 -29.41 4.79 -20.51
C GLY A 549 -29.67 4.52 -21.99
N ILE A 550 -28.67 4.04 -22.74
CA ILE A 550 -28.78 3.69 -24.16
C ILE A 550 -28.90 2.16 -24.28
N ASN A 551 -29.97 1.66 -24.92
CA ASN A 551 -30.30 0.22 -24.95
C ASN A 551 -29.46 -0.58 -25.97
N GLU A 552 -29.40 -1.91 -25.79
CA GLU A 552 -28.62 -2.85 -26.62
C GLU A 552 -29.05 -2.88 -28.10
N ASP A 553 -30.32 -2.59 -28.42
CA ASP A 553 -30.79 -2.52 -29.81
C ASP A 553 -30.26 -1.28 -30.56
N ASP A 554 -29.83 -0.26 -29.81
CA ASP A 554 -29.12 0.91 -30.34
C ASP A 554 -27.60 0.71 -30.40
N MET A 555 -27.12 -0.38 -29.80
CA MET A 555 -25.71 -0.74 -29.67
C MET A 555 -25.35 -1.72 -30.77
N GLY A 556 -25.44 -1.27 -32.03
CA GLY A 556 -25.00 -2.03 -33.19
C GLY A 556 -23.64 -2.69 -32.93
N GLU A 557 -23.68 -3.98 -32.58
CA GLU A 557 -22.50 -4.75 -32.24
C GLU A 557 -21.72 -5.05 -33.52
N GLY A 558 -20.57 -4.39 -33.64
CA GLY A 558 -19.32 -4.99 -34.10
C GLY A 558 -19.22 -5.31 -35.58
N ASN A 559 -18.29 -4.60 -36.24
CA ASN A 559 -17.54 -4.94 -37.46
C ASN A 559 -18.36 -5.34 -38.72
N GLU A 560 -17.94 -4.83 -39.89
CA GLU A 560 -18.55 -5.10 -41.21
C GLU A 560 -18.86 -6.59 -41.45
N PHE A 561 -18.06 -7.47 -40.86
CA PHE A 561 -18.23 -8.91 -40.94
C PHE A 561 -19.55 -9.44 -40.38
N SER A 562 -19.97 -8.98 -39.20
CA SER A 562 -21.18 -9.48 -38.51
C SER A 562 -22.43 -9.01 -39.22
N HIS A 563 -22.41 -7.76 -39.69
CA HIS A 563 -23.49 -7.15 -40.43
C HIS A 563 -23.66 -7.81 -41.81
N ALA A 564 -22.54 -8.07 -42.52
CA ALA A 564 -22.57 -8.78 -43.79
C ALA A 564 -23.03 -10.24 -43.64
N LEU A 565 -22.64 -10.93 -42.56
CA LEU A 565 -23.12 -12.28 -42.25
C LEU A 565 -24.62 -12.31 -41.96
N ALA A 566 -25.14 -11.33 -41.21
CA ALA A 566 -26.55 -11.21 -40.89
C ALA A 566 -27.39 -10.93 -42.14
N GLN A 567 -26.98 -9.97 -42.98
CA GLN A 567 -27.65 -9.69 -44.26
C GLN A 567 -27.60 -10.89 -45.22
N ALA A 568 -26.48 -11.62 -45.27
CA ALA A 568 -26.36 -12.81 -46.10
C ALA A 568 -27.32 -13.92 -45.65
N ARG A 569 -27.50 -14.09 -44.33
CA ARG A 569 -28.49 -15.04 -43.77
C ARG A 569 -29.92 -14.62 -44.06
N GLU A 570 -30.24 -13.34 -43.91
CA GLU A 570 -31.58 -12.80 -44.17
C GLU A 570 -31.96 -12.86 -45.67
N GLN A 571 -30.97 -12.68 -46.56
CA GLN A 571 -31.14 -12.79 -48.01
C GLN A 571 -31.01 -14.23 -48.54
N GLY A 572 -30.82 -15.23 -47.66
CA GLY A 572 -30.66 -16.63 -48.04
C GLY A 572 -29.41 -16.95 -48.88
N LYS A 573 -28.38 -16.09 -48.81
CA LYS A 573 -27.13 -16.25 -49.55
C LYS A 573 -26.20 -17.23 -48.82
N LYS A 574 -25.58 -18.13 -49.59
CA LYS A 574 -24.68 -19.18 -49.06
C LYS A 574 -23.26 -18.67 -48.80
N GLU A 575 -22.91 -17.50 -49.33
CA GLU A 575 -21.58 -16.89 -49.25
C GLU A 575 -21.71 -15.37 -49.16
N PHE A 576 -20.74 -14.71 -48.52
CA PHE A 576 -20.64 -13.26 -48.41
C PHE A 576 -19.17 -12.81 -48.38
N GLU A 577 -18.90 -11.58 -48.82
CA GLU A 577 -17.56 -11.04 -48.96
C GLU A 577 -17.32 -9.90 -47.95
N VAL A 578 -16.17 -9.95 -47.27
CA VAL A 578 -15.73 -8.93 -46.31
C VAL A 578 -14.21 -8.80 -46.44
N ASP A 579 -13.69 -7.59 -46.56
CA ASP A 579 -12.27 -7.29 -46.77
C ASP A 579 -11.61 -8.07 -47.93
N GLY A 580 -12.33 -8.21 -49.05
CA GLY A 580 -11.82 -8.89 -50.26
C GLY A 580 -11.69 -10.41 -50.15
N LYS A 581 -12.26 -11.02 -49.11
CA LYS A 581 -12.28 -12.47 -48.88
C LYS A 581 -13.72 -12.99 -48.81
N ILE A 582 -13.97 -14.12 -49.46
CA ILE A 582 -15.29 -14.76 -49.55
C ILE A 582 -15.42 -15.83 -48.45
N TYR A 583 -16.52 -15.77 -47.69
CA TYR A 583 -16.81 -16.66 -46.57
C TYR A 583 -18.13 -17.39 -46.77
N LYS A 584 -18.18 -18.68 -46.41
CA LYS A 584 -19.38 -19.54 -46.50
C LYS A 584 -20.22 -19.47 -45.24
N VAL A 585 -21.52 -19.28 -45.38
CA VAL A 585 -22.48 -19.30 -44.29
C VAL A 585 -22.83 -20.75 -43.96
N LYS A 586 -22.37 -21.25 -42.80
CA LYS A 586 -22.78 -22.57 -42.30
C LYS A 586 -24.12 -22.44 -41.57
N GLU A 587 -25.09 -23.22 -42.04
CA GLU A 587 -26.44 -23.33 -41.47
C GLU A 587 -26.40 -24.34 -40.30
N SER A 588 -26.92 -23.96 -39.13
CA SER A 588 -27.04 -24.86 -37.97
C SER A 588 -28.11 -25.93 -38.23
N GLU A 589 -27.79 -27.21 -38.01
CA GLU A 589 -28.74 -28.32 -38.18
C GLU A 589 -30.00 -28.19 -37.30
N LEU A 590 -29.94 -27.41 -36.22
CA LEU A 590 -31.09 -27.08 -35.35
C LEU A 590 -32.18 -26.24 -36.03
N ASP A 591 -31.85 -25.45 -37.06
CA ASP A 591 -32.83 -24.60 -37.75
C ASP A 591 -33.64 -25.38 -38.80
N ARG A 592 -33.08 -26.47 -39.34
CA ARG A 592 -33.80 -27.41 -40.22
C ARG A 592 -34.91 -28.16 -39.49
N ILE A 593 -34.73 -28.44 -38.20
CA ILE A 593 -35.69 -29.18 -37.39
C ILE A 593 -36.92 -28.30 -37.07
N LYS A 594 -36.72 -26.99 -36.85
CA LYS A 594 -37.85 -26.07 -36.58
C LYS A 594 -38.72 -25.78 -37.80
N PHE A 595 -38.20 -25.91 -39.02
CA PHE A 595 -38.98 -25.78 -40.25
C PHE A 595 -39.78 -27.05 -40.61
N LEU A 596 -39.41 -28.20 -40.05
CA LEU A 596 -40.07 -29.50 -40.29
C LEU A 596 -41.06 -29.90 -39.20
N SER A 597 -41.12 -29.20 -38.07
CA SER A 597 -42.04 -29.49 -36.95
C SER A 597 -43.22 -28.51 -36.86
N GLY A 598 -43.62 -27.89 -37.97
CA GLY A 598 -44.90 -27.20 -38.08
C GLY A 598 -46.03 -28.20 -38.31
N LEU A 599 -46.58 -28.77 -37.23
CA LEU A 599 -47.90 -29.40 -37.14
C LEU A 599 -48.49 -29.14 -35.77
#